data_AF-A0A2E7D618-F1
#
_entry.id   AF-A0A2E7D618-F1
#
_cell.length_a   1.000
_cell.length_b   1.000
_cell.length_c   1.000
_cell.angle_alpha   90.00
_cell.angle_beta   90.00
_cell.angle_gamma   90.00
#
_symmetry.space_group_name_H-M   'P 1'
#
loop_
_entity.id
_entity.type
_entity.pdbx_description
1 polymer ?
#
loop_
_entity_poly.entity_id
_entity_poly.type
_entity_poly.pdbx_seq_one_letter_code
_entity_poly.pdbx_strand_id
1 'polypeptide(L)'
;MAHQRRWSEYLEVPVETENSLGMKLRLIPPGSFMRGTDDAIAGIRHKPRHRITMTKPYYICSTETTVAQYRQFVDETGYVTTAELGAHGGGYLVSAQGRTTNSNRNFKFPGFDRDDDHPATYISWLDAAAHWMLTGRHGSTSVNKEQMFPSVGSFVARVKGANQPGMPPYVGLPAAHSVYIYPGYQGAAYLGSAYNPFQVNNQQRYLGATYTTVIKPPEVLANIQKSDKQRSASRLGLLERLDVIRRDIDQSGLMDSMDHSQQQAMDLISSPQARQALDISKEDPRLRDKYGRNPWGHYTLMARRMVEAGVSFVTVDMPHWDDHSRIEKGHGPKLKVVDQAVAALLDDLELRGMLDDVLLVVMGEFGRTPKLNNGQPGIPIPGRDHGATRSARCSPAEVSKAARSSARRTAKPNIPSDEP
;
A
#
# COMPACT_ATOMS: atom_id res chain seq x y z
N MET A 1 -5.73 -38.75 3.01
CA MET A 1 -6.92 -38.66 3.90
C MET A 1 -6.55 -38.82 5.38
N ALA A 2 -5.85 -39.89 5.80
CA ALA A 2 -5.50 -40.10 7.22
C ALA A 2 -4.66 -38.94 7.83
N HIS A 3 -3.67 -38.43 7.09
CA HIS A 3 -2.87 -37.27 7.52
C HIS A 3 -3.70 -35.99 7.75
N GLN A 4 -4.64 -35.68 6.85
CA GLN A 4 -5.57 -34.56 7.01
C GLN A 4 -6.51 -34.71 8.22
N ARG A 5 -7.02 -35.92 8.49
CA ARG A 5 -7.90 -36.18 9.64
C ARG A 5 -7.17 -35.99 10.97
N ARG A 6 -5.94 -36.52 11.10
CA ARG A 6 -5.11 -36.30 12.30
C ARG A 6 -4.90 -34.83 12.62
N TRP A 7 -4.63 -34.01 11.60
CA TRP A 7 -4.46 -32.57 11.77
C TRP A 7 -5.78 -31.83 12.06
N SER A 8 -6.89 -32.26 11.46
CA SER A 8 -8.23 -31.76 11.78
C SER A 8 -8.59 -32.00 13.25
N GLU A 9 -8.31 -33.20 13.78
CA GLU A 9 -8.50 -33.55 15.19
C GLU A 9 -7.57 -32.75 16.11
N TYR A 10 -6.27 -32.67 15.79
CA TYR A 10 -5.29 -31.93 16.59
C TYR A 10 -5.57 -30.42 16.66
N LEU A 11 -6.06 -29.83 15.57
CA LEU A 11 -6.36 -28.40 15.48
C LEU A 11 -7.80 -28.07 15.92
N GLU A 12 -8.63 -29.09 16.15
CA GLU A 12 -10.07 -28.95 16.43
C GLU A 12 -10.81 -28.15 15.33
N VAL A 13 -10.46 -28.41 14.07
CA VAL A 13 -11.09 -27.79 12.89
C VAL A 13 -11.56 -28.85 11.89
N PRO A 14 -12.62 -28.64 11.11
CA PRO A 14 -13.13 -29.67 10.20
C PRO A 14 -12.18 -29.93 9.01
N VAL A 15 -12.23 -31.11 8.39
CA VAL A 15 -11.44 -31.38 7.18
C VAL A 15 -11.94 -30.55 5.98
N GLU A 16 -13.25 -30.28 5.95
CA GLU A 16 -13.90 -29.44 4.96
C GLU A 16 -14.81 -28.44 5.68
N THR A 17 -14.75 -27.18 5.27
CA THR A 17 -15.68 -26.14 5.72
C THR A 17 -16.33 -25.49 4.51
N GLU A 18 -17.50 -24.91 4.70
CA GLU A 18 -18.21 -24.15 3.68
C GLU A 18 -18.22 -22.67 4.07
N ASN A 19 -18.06 -21.77 3.11
CA ASN A 19 -18.22 -20.34 3.34
C ASN A 19 -19.65 -19.86 3.02
N SER A 20 -19.91 -18.56 3.20
CA SER A 20 -21.22 -17.95 2.93
C SER A 20 -21.68 -17.99 1.46
N LEU A 21 -20.79 -18.34 0.53
CA LEU A 21 -21.07 -18.49 -0.91
C LEU A 21 -21.21 -19.96 -1.32
N GLY A 22 -21.26 -20.88 -0.36
CA GLY A 22 -21.34 -22.31 -0.63
C GLY A 22 -20.05 -22.95 -1.14
N MET A 23 -18.91 -22.25 -1.04
CA MET A 23 -17.62 -22.78 -1.49
C MET A 23 -17.07 -23.77 -0.47
N LYS A 24 -16.74 -24.98 -0.93
CA LYS A 24 -16.11 -26.00 -0.10
C LYS A 24 -14.60 -25.78 -0.01
N LEU A 25 -14.09 -25.52 1.19
CA LEU A 25 -12.66 -25.37 1.44
C LEU A 25 -12.11 -26.57 2.20
N ARG A 26 -10.97 -27.09 1.74
CA ARG A 26 -10.29 -28.26 2.31
C ARG A 26 -9.06 -27.86 3.11
N LEU A 27 -8.91 -28.47 4.28
CA LEU A 27 -7.73 -28.30 5.12
C LEU A 27 -6.50 -28.90 4.43
N ILE A 28 -5.47 -28.07 4.23
CA ILE A 28 -4.14 -28.48 3.82
C ILE A 28 -3.23 -28.44 5.05
N PRO A 29 -2.80 -29.59 5.57
CA PRO A 29 -1.93 -29.64 6.73
C PRO A 29 -0.53 -29.08 6.46
N PRO A 30 0.22 -28.70 7.52
CA PRO A 30 1.66 -28.54 7.43
C PRO A 30 2.32 -29.80 6.88
N GLY A 31 3.41 -29.62 6.15
CA GLY A 31 4.16 -30.73 5.59
C GLY A 31 5.21 -30.27 4.59
N SER A 32 6.01 -31.22 4.13
CA SER A 32 7.04 -30.96 3.13
C SER A 32 6.73 -31.69 1.82
N PHE A 33 6.91 -31.01 0.69
CA PHE A 33 6.74 -31.60 -0.63
C PHE A 33 7.77 -31.05 -1.63
N MET A 34 7.95 -31.74 -2.75
CA MET A 34 8.82 -31.26 -3.82
C MET A 34 8.04 -30.32 -4.74
N ARG A 35 8.53 -29.09 -4.90
CA ARG A 35 7.98 -28.10 -5.83
C ARG A 35 8.89 -27.94 -7.03
N GLY A 36 8.28 -27.71 -8.19
CA GLY A 36 9.01 -27.62 -9.46
C GLY A 36 9.30 -29.00 -10.03
N THR A 37 10.02 -29.03 -11.14
CA THR A 37 10.38 -30.25 -11.87
C THR A 37 11.77 -30.09 -12.47
N ASP A 38 12.47 -31.21 -12.68
CA ASP A 38 13.73 -31.23 -13.41
C ASP A 38 13.55 -31.71 -14.86
N ASP A 39 12.32 -32.11 -15.23
CA ASP A 39 11.97 -32.68 -16.54
C ASP A 39 12.44 -31.80 -17.70
N ALA A 40 13.07 -32.41 -18.70
CA ALA A 40 13.66 -31.75 -19.86
C ALA A 40 12.66 -30.84 -20.60
N ILE A 41 11.37 -31.20 -20.67
CA ILE A 41 10.36 -30.42 -21.40
C ILE A 41 9.89 -29.18 -20.64
N ALA A 42 10.18 -29.10 -19.34
CA ALA A 42 9.69 -28.01 -18.52
C ALA A 42 10.49 -26.71 -18.76
N GLY A 43 9.79 -25.61 -18.99
CA GLY A 43 10.41 -24.30 -19.09
C GLY A 43 11.16 -23.93 -17.81
N ILE A 44 12.21 -23.12 -17.94
CA ILE A 44 13.15 -22.75 -16.85
C ILE A 44 12.44 -22.28 -15.57
N ARG A 45 11.26 -21.65 -15.68
CA ARG A 45 10.48 -21.16 -14.52
C ARG A 45 9.95 -22.26 -13.60
N HIS A 46 9.85 -23.49 -14.10
CA HIS A 46 9.38 -24.64 -13.33
C HIS A 46 10.54 -25.45 -12.72
N LYS A 47 11.79 -25.07 -13.01
CA LYS A 47 13.02 -25.71 -12.51
C LYS A 47 13.75 -24.83 -11.48
N PRO A 48 14.61 -25.39 -10.62
CA PRO A 48 14.77 -26.83 -10.37
C PRO A 48 13.69 -27.36 -9.44
N ARG A 49 13.57 -28.69 -9.36
CA ARG A 49 12.81 -29.34 -8.31
C ARG A 49 13.51 -29.13 -6.97
N HIS A 50 12.80 -28.61 -5.98
CA HIS A 50 13.34 -28.35 -4.65
C HIS A 50 12.30 -28.62 -3.56
N ARG A 51 12.76 -28.97 -2.36
CA ARG A 51 11.89 -29.24 -1.22
C ARG A 51 11.34 -27.93 -0.66
N ILE A 52 10.04 -27.87 -0.43
CA ILE A 52 9.36 -26.79 0.29
C ILE A 52 8.67 -27.38 1.51
N THR A 53 8.77 -26.67 2.63
CA THR A 53 8.05 -26.97 3.85
C THR A 53 7.01 -25.89 4.12
N MET A 54 5.77 -26.30 4.26
CA MET A 54 4.68 -25.45 4.75
C MET A 54 4.53 -25.70 6.24
N THR A 55 4.80 -24.68 7.05
CA THR A 55 4.84 -24.82 8.53
C THR A 55 3.51 -24.55 9.20
N LYS A 56 2.50 -24.09 8.44
CA LYS A 56 1.18 -23.73 8.95
C LYS A 56 0.08 -24.38 8.11
N PRO A 57 -0.99 -24.87 8.73
CA PRO A 57 -2.17 -25.33 8.01
C PRO A 57 -2.86 -24.14 7.34
N TYR A 58 -3.58 -24.41 6.25
CA TYR A 58 -4.47 -23.44 5.61
C TYR A 58 -5.61 -24.16 4.90
N TYR A 59 -6.68 -23.45 4.60
CA TYR A 59 -7.76 -23.96 3.76
C TYR A 59 -7.58 -23.49 2.31
N ILE A 60 -7.91 -24.36 1.36
CA ILE A 60 -7.98 -24.01 -0.06
C ILE A 60 -9.31 -24.45 -0.64
N CYS A 61 -9.88 -23.68 -1.58
CA CYS A 61 -11.09 -24.09 -2.28
C CYS A 61 -10.88 -25.43 -3.00
N SER A 62 -11.87 -26.30 -2.93
CA SER A 62 -11.82 -27.64 -3.54
C SER A 62 -12.00 -27.59 -5.05
N THR A 63 -12.62 -26.52 -5.55
CA THR A 63 -12.84 -26.23 -6.96
C THR A 63 -12.50 -24.77 -7.23
N GLU A 64 -12.33 -24.42 -8.50
CA GLU A 64 -12.35 -23.03 -8.93
C GLU A 64 -13.68 -22.35 -8.55
N THR A 65 -13.65 -21.02 -8.39
CA THR A 65 -14.86 -20.23 -8.16
C THR A 65 -15.79 -20.35 -9.37
N THR A 66 -17.05 -20.73 -9.12
CA THR A 66 -18.02 -20.92 -10.20
C THR A 66 -18.65 -19.60 -10.64
N VAL A 67 -19.34 -19.62 -11.78
CA VAL A 67 -20.09 -18.47 -12.28
C VAL A 67 -21.19 -18.06 -11.30
N ALA A 68 -21.93 -19.00 -10.71
CA ALA A 68 -22.97 -18.69 -9.73
C ALA A 68 -22.39 -17.99 -8.49
N GLN A 69 -21.29 -18.51 -7.94
CA GLN A 69 -20.61 -17.94 -6.77
C GLN A 69 -20.10 -16.52 -7.06
N TYR A 70 -19.49 -16.32 -8.23
CA TYR A 70 -18.96 -15.02 -8.62
C TYR A 70 -20.08 -14.01 -8.93
N ARG A 71 -21.20 -14.47 -9.51
CA ARG A 71 -22.38 -13.63 -9.75
C ARG A 71 -22.99 -13.15 -8.44
N GLN A 72 -23.15 -14.03 -7.45
CA GLN A 72 -23.63 -13.63 -6.13
C GLN A 72 -22.75 -12.53 -5.52
N PHE A 73 -21.43 -12.67 -5.61
CA PHE A 73 -20.50 -11.61 -5.19
C PHE A 73 -20.73 -10.29 -5.95
N VAL A 74 -20.90 -10.33 -7.28
CA VAL A 74 -21.17 -9.13 -8.09
C VAL A 74 -22.50 -8.48 -7.72
N ASP A 75 -23.54 -9.27 -7.51
CA ASP A 75 -24.89 -8.79 -7.18
C ASP A 75 -24.94 -8.16 -5.78
N GLU A 76 -24.24 -8.74 -4.79
CA GLU A 76 -24.17 -8.21 -3.43
C GLU A 76 -23.30 -6.95 -3.32
N THR A 77 -22.28 -6.80 -4.17
CA THR A 77 -21.29 -5.73 -4.05
C THR A 77 -21.39 -4.63 -5.11
N GLY A 78 -22.15 -4.87 -6.18
CA GLY A 78 -22.18 -4.01 -7.37
C GLY A 78 -20.87 -4.01 -8.16
N TYR A 79 -20.00 -5.01 -7.98
CA TYR A 79 -18.67 -5.04 -8.60
C TYR A 79 -18.72 -5.16 -10.14
N VAL A 80 -18.04 -4.24 -10.83
CA VAL A 80 -17.88 -4.27 -12.29
C VAL A 80 -16.47 -4.75 -12.63
N THR A 81 -16.36 -5.82 -13.42
CA THR A 81 -15.05 -6.41 -13.73
C THR A 81 -14.23 -5.51 -14.66
N THR A 82 -12.90 -5.62 -14.60
CA THR A 82 -12.01 -4.89 -15.52
C THR A 82 -12.30 -5.19 -17.00
N ALA A 83 -12.77 -6.40 -17.29
CA ALA A 83 -13.16 -6.81 -18.64
C ALA A 83 -14.45 -6.10 -19.10
N GLU A 84 -15.43 -5.90 -18.22
CA GLU A 84 -16.63 -5.09 -18.50
C GLU A 84 -16.31 -3.61 -18.74
N LEU A 85 -15.18 -3.12 -18.21
CA LEU A 85 -14.77 -1.72 -18.34
C LEU A 85 -13.85 -1.47 -19.53
N GLY A 86 -13.60 -2.49 -20.36
CA GLY A 86 -12.73 -2.37 -21.55
C GLY A 86 -11.25 -2.15 -21.23
N ALA A 87 -10.84 -2.26 -19.96
CA ALA A 87 -9.43 -2.18 -19.59
C ALA A 87 -8.66 -3.34 -20.27
N HIS A 88 -7.51 -3.03 -20.88
CA HIS A 88 -6.68 -3.98 -21.63
C HIS A 88 -7.33 -4.65 -22.86
N GLY A 89 -8.40 -4.05 -23.42
CA GLY A 89 -9.05 -4.54 -24.64
C GLY A 89 -10.02 -5.71 -24.42
N GLY A 90 -10.46 -5.94 -23.17
CA GLY A 90 -11.43 -6.97 -22.79
C GLY A 90 -10.85 -8.37 -22.64
N GLY A 91 -11.73 -9.38 -22.70
CA GLY A 91 -11.34 -10.79 -22.67
C GLY A 91 -10.62 -11.24 -23.93
N TYR A 92 -9.74 -12.23 -23.80
CA TYR A 92 -9.08 -12.89 -24.93
C TYR A 92 -9.55 -14.33 -25.13
N LEU A 93 -9.58 -14.78 -26.37
CA LEU A 93 -9.75 -16.18 -26.74
C LEU A 93 -8.43 -16.69 -27.34
N VAL A 94 -8.11 -17.95 -27.06
CA VAL A 94 -6.97 -18.64 -27.65
C VAL A 94 -7.53 -19.72 -28.55
N SER A 95 -7.20 -19.65 -29.84
CA SER A 95 -7.49 -20.70 -30.81
C SER A 95 -6.20 -21.22 -31.43
N ALA A 96 -6.31 -22.24 -32.29
CA ALA A 96 -5.19 -22.75 -33.07
C ALA A 96 -4.53 -21.67 -33.96
N GLN A 97 -5.28 -20.63 -34.31
CA GLN A 97 -4.84 -19.49 -35.12
C GLN A 97 -4.22 -18.35 -34.30
N GLY A 98 -4.16 -18.48 -32.97
CA GLY A 98 -3.53 -17.52 -32.06
C GLY A 98 -4.51 -16.88 -31.07
N ARG A 99 -4.06 -15.80 -30.44
CA ARG A 99 -4.82 -15.08 -29.42
C ARG A 99 -5.59 -13.90 -30.02
N THR A 100 -6.89 -13.84 -29.82
CA THR A 100 -7.75 -12.71 -30.23
C THR A 100 -8.32 -12.01 -29.00
N THR A 101 -8.19 -10.68 -28.95
CA THR A 101 -8.74 -9.84 -27.87
C THR A 101 -10.06 -9.23 -28.32
N ASN A 102 -11.07 -9.18 -27.44
CA ASN A 102 -12.36 -8.59 -27.74
C ASN A 102 -12.92 -7.86 -26.51
N SER A 103 -13.17 -6.56 -26.67
CA SER A 103 -13.65 -5.65 -25.62
C SER A 103 -15.01 -6.04 -25.04
N ASN A 104 -15.81 -6.80 -25.79
CA ASN A 104 -17.14 -7.24 -25.36
C ASN A 104 -17.10 -8.55 -24.56
N ARG A 105 -15.91 -9.15 -24.38
CA ARG A 105 -15.75 -10.39 -23.62
C ARG A 105 -15.47 -10.10 -22.16
N ASN A 106 -16.28 -10.66 -21.28
CA ASN A 106 -16.15 -10.51 -19.83
C ASN A 106 -16.76 -11.71 -19.11
N PHE A 107 -16.82 -11.67 -17.77
CA PHE A 107 -17.33 -12.80 -17.00
C PHE A 107 -18.79 -13.11 -17.29
N LYS A 108 -19.62 -12.17 -17.77
CA LYS A 108 -21.03 -12.39 -18.16
C LYS A 108 -21.15 -12.89 -19.60
N PHE A 109 -20.32 -12.36 -20.49
CA PHE A 109 -20.33 -12.66 -21.93
C PHE A 109 -19.00 -13.30 -22.37
N PRO A 110 -18.74 -14.55 -21.98
CA PRO A 110 -17.44 -15.19 -22.19
C PRO A 110 -17.18 -15.57 -23.66
N GLY A 111 -18.23 -15.72 -24.47
CA GLY A 111 -18.10 -16.08 -25.88
C GLY A 111 -17.96 -17.56 -26.18
N PHE A 112 -18.30 -18.40 -25.22
CA PHE A 112 -18.42 -19.85 -25.32
C PHE A 112 -19.53 -20.30 -24.37
N ASP A 113 -20.08 -21.49 -24.64
CA ASP A 113 -21.14 -22.07 -23.81
C ASP A 113 -20.61 -22.47 -22.44
N ARG A 114 -21.37 -22.11 -21.41
CA ARG A 114 -20.98 -22.23 -19.99
C ARG A 114 -22.22 -22.12 -19.12
N ASP A 115 -22.32 -22.98 -18.11
CA ASP A 115 -23.37 -22.89 -17.09
C ASP A 115 -22.83 -22.33 -15.75
N ASP A 116 -23.68 -22.36 -14.73
CA ASP A 116 -23.44 -21.77 -13.41
C ASP A 116 -22.40 -22.52 -12.56
N ASP A 117 -22.16 -23.80 -12.85
CA ASP A 117 -21.20 -24.66 -12.15
C ASP A 117 -19.80 -24.59 -12.76
N HIS A 118 -19.66 -24.04 -13.96
CA HIS A 118 -18.36 -23.83 -14.59
C HIS A 118 -17.55 -22.73 -13.89
N PRO A 119 -16.21 -22.76 -14.01
CA PRO A 119 -15.34 -21.70 -13.49
C PRO A 119 -15.66 -20.33 -14.10
N ALA A 120 -15.68 -19.29 -13.26
CA ALA A 120 -15.79 -17.93 -13.71
C ALA A 120 -14.48 -17.49 -14.39
N THR A 121 -14.59 -16.94 -15.61
CA THR A 121 -13.46 -16.53 -16.46
C THR A 121 -13.50 -15.04 -16.72
N TYR A 122 -12.43 -14.48 -17.30
CA TYR A 122 -12.31 -13.03 -17.56
C TYR A 122 -12.35 -12.15 -16.31
N ILE A 123 -12.01 -12.75 -15.16
CA ILE A 123 -11.75 -12.07 -13.90
C ILE A 123 -10.27 -11.73 -13.89
N SER A 124 -9.93 -10.45 -13.83
CA SER A 124 -8.53 -10.02 -13.81
C SER A 124 -8.02 -9.84 -12.39
N TRP A 125 -6.69 -9.78 -12.31
CA TRP A 125 -5.94 -9.68 -11.07
C TRP A 125 -5.73 -8.20 -10.62
N LEU A 126 -6.15 -7.21 -11.42
CA LEU A 126 -5.88 -5.77 -11.22
C LEU A 126 -6.97 -5.11 -10.33
N ASP A 127 -6.73 -4.40 -9.23
CA ASP A 127 -5.51 -3.95 -8.54
C ASP A 127 -5.83 -3.76 -7.04
N ALA A 128 -5.50 -4.74 -6.21
CA ALA A 128 -5.69 -4.71 -4.77
C ALA A 128 -4.38 -4.49 -3.99
N ALA A 129 -3.24 -4.34 -4.66
CA ALA A 129 -1.93 -4.36 -4.00
C ALA A 129 -1.64 -3.08 -3.21
N ALA A 130 -1.91 -1.88 -3.77
CA ALA A 130 -1.71 -0.63 -3.03
C ALA A 130 -2.64 -0.53 -1.81
N HIS A 131 -3.92 -0.88 -1.97
CA HIS A 131 -4.86 -0.93 -0.85
C HIS A 131 -4.44 -1.98 0.18
N TRP A 132 -4.03 -3.19 -0.24
CA TRP A 132 -3.53 -4.23 0.67
C TRP A 132 -2.27 -3.81 1.41
N MET A 133 -1.30 -3.21 0.73
CA MET A 133 -0.06 -2.76 1.36
C MET A 133 -0.31 -1.67 2.42
N LEU A 134 -1.23 -0.75 2.13
CA LEU A 134 -1.48 0.40 2.98
C LEU A 134 -2.47 0.12 4.11
N THR A 135 -3.39 -0.85 3.94
CA THR A 135 -4.46 -1.15 4.91
C THR A 135 -4.35 -2.56 5.52
N GLY A 136 -3.53 -3.44 4.95
CA GLY A 136 -3.46 -4.86 5.30
C GLY A 136 -4.68 -5.68 4.82
N ARG A 137 -5.57 -5.09 4.01
CA ARG A 137 -6.85 -5.71 3.62
C ARG A 137 -7.11 -5.61 2.12
N HIS A 138 -7.83 -6.59 1.58
CA HIS A 138 -8.38 -6.49 0.23
C HIS A 138 -9.60 -5.55 0.26
N GLY A 139 -9.86 -4.89 -0.87
CA GLY A 139 -11.00 -4.00 -0.98
C GLY A 139 -11.02 -3.21 -2.27
N SER A 140 -10.38 -2.05 -2.27
CA SER A 140 -10.34 -1.17 -3.44
C SER A 140 -9.60 -1.81 -4.62
N THR A 141 -10.03 -1.45 -5.82
CA THR A 141 -9.47 -1.89 -7.11
C THR A 141 -9.16 -0.70 -8.02
N SER A 142 -8.47 -0.91 -9.14
CA SER A 142 -8.27 0.16 -10.14
C SER A 142 -9.57 0.72 -10.73
N VAL A 143 -10.67 -0.02 -10.56
CA VAL A 143 -12.02 0.31 -10.98
C VAL A 143 -12.78 1.02 -9.85
N ASN A 144 -12.82 0.38 -8.68
CA ASN A 144 -13.42 0.95 -7.48
C ASN A 144 -12.31 1.44 -6.56
N LYS A 145 -11.94 2.71 -6.74
CA LYS A 145 -10.87 3.36 -5.98
C LYS A 145 -11.32 3.90 -4.63
N GLU A 146 -12.58 3.66 -4.24
CA GLU A 146 -13.07 4.09 -2.95
C GLU A 146 -12.33 3.34 -1.85
N GLN A 147 -11.76 4.10 -0.91
CA GLN A 147 -11.05 3.53 0.22
C GLN A 147 -12.05 2.89 1.19
N MET A 148 -11.96 1.58 1.39
CA MET A 148 -12.86 0.86 2.31
C MET A 148 -12.28 0.70 3.72
N PHE A 149 -10.95 0.67 3.84
CA PHE A 149 -10.29 0.41 5.11
C PHE A 149 -9.25 1.49 5.45
N PRO A 150 -9.08 1.83 6.74
CA PRO A 150 -8.09 2.81 7.16
C PRO A 150 -6.67 2.32 6.87
N SER A 151 -5.78 3.26 6.57
CA SER A 151 -4.36 2.96 6.43
C SER A 151 -3.72 2.61 7.76
N VAL A 152 -2.59 1.92 7.73
CA VAL A 152 -1.76 1.67 8.93
C VAL A 152 -1.42 2.99 9.63
N GLY A 153 -1.09 4.05 8.88
CA GLY A 153 -0.81 5.37 9.45
C GLY A 153 -2.02 5.97 10.19
N SER A 154 -3.22 5.83 9.63
CA SER A 154 -4.46 6.29 10.28
C SER A 154 -4.83 5.47 11.52
N PHE A 155 -4.56 4.15 11.51
CA PHE A 155 -4.69 3.32 12.70
C PHE A 155 -3.71 3.73 13.81
N VAL A 156 -2.45 4.01 13.47
CA VAL A 156 -1.47 4.53 14.44
C VAL A 156 -1.95 5.87 15.00
N ALA A 157 -2.48 6.76 14.16
CA ALA A 157 -3.03 8.02 14.61
C ALA A 157 -4.20 7.85 15.59
N ARG A 158 -5.10 6.90 15.33
CA ARG A 158 -6.25 6.61 16.18
C ARG A 158 -5.89 6.00 17.53
N VAL A 159 -4.96 5.06 17.52
CA VAL A 159 -4.64 4.21 18.69
C VAL A 159 -3.57 4.85 19.57
N LYS A 160 -2.53 5.43 18.94
CA LYS A 160 -1.37 5.96 19.65
C LYS A 160 -1.42 7.48 19.81
N GLY A 161 -1.96 8.19 18.82
CA GLY A 161 -1.80 9.65 18.76
C GLY A 161 -0.35 10.06 18.49
N ALA A 162 0.00 11.30 18.78
CA ALA A 162 1.35 11.82 18.59
C ALA A 162 2.27 11.45 19.77
N ASN A 163 3.58 11.32 19.52
CA ASN A 163 4.55 11.08 20.59
C ASN A 163 4.80 12.32 21.45
N GLN A 164 4.54 13.52 20.91
CA GLN A 164 4.69 14.79 21.60
C GLN A 164 3.45 15.68 21.43
N PRO A 165 3.03 16.40 22.49
CA PRO A 165 1.94 17.37 22.39
C PRO A 165 2.21 18.44 21.32
N GLY A 166 1.17 18.80 20.55
CA GLY A 166 1.28 19.81 19.49
C GLY A 166 1.94 19.32 18.19
N MET A 167 2.24 18.02 18.08
CA MET A 167 2.60 17.38 16.83
C MET A 167 1.41 16.61 16.24
N PRO A 168 1.23 16.58 14.91
CA PRO A 168 0.27 15.71 14.27
C PRO A 168 0.70 14.24 14.43
N PRO A 169 -0.24 13.32 14.66
CA PRO A 169 0.10 11.91 14.82
C PRO A 169 0.52 11.23 13.50
N TYR A 170 0.01 11.72 12.37
CA TYR A 170 0.29 11.18 11.04
C TYR A 170 0.54 12.32 10.03
N VAL A 171 1.64 12.25 9.29
CA VAL A 171 2.05 13.26 8.30
C VAL A 171 2.35 12.62 6.94
N GLY A 172 1.89 13.27 5.87
CA GLY A 172 2.25 12.96 4.48
C GLY A 172 3.18 14.01 3.87
N LEU A 173 4.28 13.58 3.26
CA LEU A 173 5.33 14.44 2.70
C LEU A 173 5.57 14.13 1.22
N PRO A 174 5.42 15.10 0.29
CA PRO A 174 4.73 16.39 0.47
C PRO A 174 3.24 16.21 0.78
N ALA A 175 2.66 15.15 0.23
CA ALA A 175 1.31 14.73 0.52
C ALA A 175 1.21 13.21 0.37
N ALA A 176 0.70 12.52 1.39
CA ALA A 176 0.37 11.12 1.34
C ALA A 176 -0.71 10.90 0.28
N HIS A 177 -0.52 9.89 -0.56
CA HIS A 177 -1.42 9.60 -1.66
C HIS A 177 -1.31 8.14 -2.08
N SER A 178 -2.29 7.69 -2.85
CA SER A 178 -2.21 6.45 -3.61
C SER A 178 -3.01 6.59 -4.90
N VAL A 179 -2.47 6.10 -6.01
CA VAL A 179 -3.19 6.09 -7.30
C VAL A 179 -3.73 7.48 -7.67
N TYR A 180 -2.91 8.52 -7.47
CA TYR A 180 -3.26 9.93 -7.73
C TYR A 180 -4.38 10.52 -6.87
N ILE A 181 -4.89 9.79 -5.87
CA ILE A 181 -5.89 10.24 -4.91
C ILE A 181 -5.20 10.62 -3.60
N TYR A 182 -5.57 11.76 -3.04
CA TYR A 182 -4.97 12.35 -1.84
C TYR A 182 -6.04 12.46 -0.75
N PRO A 183 -5.95 11.74 0.38
CA PRO A 183 -4.90 10.78 0.73
C PRO A 183 -5.04 9.40 0.06
N GLY A 184 -6.15 9.13 -0.65
CA GLY A 184 -6.40 7.82 -1.23
C GLY A 184 -6.42 6.74 -0.15
N TYR A 185 -5.81 5.58 -0.40
CA TYR A 185 -5.69 4.46 0.54
C TYR A 185 -4.78 4.76 1.74
N GLN A 186 -4.14 5.94 1.80
CA GLN A 186 -3.47 6.42 3.01
C GLN A 186 -4.45 7.04 4.02
N GLY A 187 -5.71 7.24 3.66
CA GLY A 187 -6.70 7.89 4.50
C GLY A 187 -7.23 7.05 5.66
N ALA A 188 -8.14 7.65 6.43
CA ALA A 188 -8.71 7.08 7.63
C ALA A 188 -9.99 6.25 7.39
N ALA A 189 -10.58 6.31 6.19
CA ALA A 189 -11.85 5.65 5.87
C ALA A 189 -12.89 5.86 7.01
N TYR A 190 -13.48 4.77 7.52
CA TYR A 190 -14.47 4.80 8.60
C TYR A 190 -13.94 5.24 9.97
N LEU A 191 -12.63 5.43 10.17
CA LEU A 191 -12.12 6.02 11.43
C LEU A 191 -12.46 7.51 11.55
N GLY A 192 -12.83 8.14 10.44
CA GLY A 192 -13.13 9.58 10.39
C GLY A 192 -11.88 10.39 10.04
N SER A 193 -12.13 11.51 9.39
CA SER A 193 -11.09 12.36 8.80
C SER A 193 -10.11 12.98 9.81
N ALA A 194 -10.46 13.01 11.10
CA ALA A 194 -9.57 13.43 12.18
C ALA A 194 -8.25 12.63 12.24
N TYR A 195 -8.24 11.41 11.69
CA TYR A 195 -7.07 10.52 11.65
C TYR A 195 -6.41 10.47 10.27
N ASN A 196 -6.82 11.30 9.31
CA ASN A 196 -6.14 11.44 8.03
C ASN A 196 -4.72 12.00 8.21
N PRO A 197 -3.81 11.74 7.26
CA PRO A 197 -2.49 12.36 7.29
C PRO A 197 -2.60 13.88 7.14
N PHE A 198 -1.85 14.60 7.97
CA PHE A 198 -1.58 16.00 7.74
C PHE A 198 -0.70 16.17 6.49
N GLN A 199 -1.24 16.84 5.47
CA GLN A 199 -0.57 17.05 4.19
C GLN A 199 0.27 18.33 4.25
N VAL A 200 1.59 18.20 4.12
CA VAL A 200 2.50 19.35 4.29
C VAL A 200 2.45 20.33 3.11
N ASN A 201 2.32 19.83 1.88
CA ASN A 201 2.29 20.66 0.68
C ASN A 201 1.48 19.99 -0.44
N ASN A 202 0.20 20.34 -0.55
CA ASN A 202 -0.68 19.83 -1.61
C ASN A 202 -0.41 20.49 -2.98
N GLN A 203 0.28 21.63 -3.01
CA GLN A 203 0.56 22.40 -4.23
C GLN A 203 1.82 21.88 -4.95
N GLN A 204 2.80 21.38 -4.20
CA GLN A 204 4.04 20.78 -4.71
C GLN A 204 4.10 19.28 -4.43
N ARG A 205 3.01 18.59 -4.75
CA ARG A 205 2.87 17.14 -4.66
C ARG A 205 3.33 16.43 -5.94
N TYR A 206 3.52 15.12 -5.85
CA TYR A 206 3.85 14.25 -6.99
C TYR A 206 5.15 14.63 -7.74
N LEU A 207 6.19 15.03 -7.01
CA LEU A 207 7.47 15.45 -7.60
C LEU A 207 8.41 14.26 -7.82
N GLY A 208 8.97 14.14 -9.03
CA GLY A 208 9.89 13.06 -9.39
C GLY A 208 11.30 13.19 -8.82
N ALA A 209 12.03 12.08 -8.76
CA ALA A 209 13.39 11.98 -8.21
C ALA A 209 14.40 12.97 -8.81
N THR A 210 14.28 13.22 -10.11
CA THR A 210 15.23 14.03 -10.89
C THR A 210 14.77 15.48 -11.08
N TYR A 211 13.68 15.89 -10.43
CA TYR A 211 13.17 17.24 -10.56
C TYR A 211 14.10 18.20 -9.81
N THR A 212 14.32 19.38 -10.39
CA THR A 212 15.14 20.46 -9.79
C THR A 212 14.27 21.54 -9.14
N THR A 213 12.99 21.23 -8.91
CA THR A 213 12.03 22.16 -8.33
C THR A 213 12.46 22.60 -6.94
N VAL A 214 12.53 23.91 -6.73
CA VAL A 214 12.74 24.47 -5.39
C VAL A 214 11.47 24.22 -4.57
N ILE A 215 11.61 23.43 -3.51
CA ILE A 215 10.54 23.19 -2.55
C ILE A 215 10.33 24.47 -1.73
N LYS A 216 9.12 25.02 -1.82
CA LYS A 216 8.73 26.21 -1.07
C LYS A 216 8.40 25.78 0.37
N PRO A 217 8.57 26.68 1.35
CA PRO A 217 8.05 26.46 2.68
C PRO A 217 6.56 26.09 2.62
N PRO A 218 6.11 25.14 3.44
CA PRO A 218 4.70 24.79 3.57
C PRO A 218 3.82 26.03 3.76
N GLU A 219 2.63 26.05 3.17
CA GLU A 219 1.72 27.21 3.26
C GLU A 219 1.40 27.59 4.71
N VAL A 220 1.34 26.58 5.58
CA VAL A 220 1.18 26.76 7.02
C VAL A 220 2.27 27.66 7.63
N LEU A 221 3.51 27.61 7.13
CA LEU A 221 4.58 28.53 7.54
C LEU A 221 4.47 29.90 6.84
N ALA A 222 4.11 29.89 5.55
CA ALA A 222 4.04 31.12 4.74
C ALA A 222 2.92 32.07 5.19
N ASN A 223 1.77 31.52 5.60
CA ASN A 223 0.62 32.29 6.06
C ASN A 223 0.87 32.94 7.43
N ILE A 224 1.64 32.28 8.31
CA ILE A 224 2.02 32.85 9.61
C ILE A 224 2.90 34.10 9.43
N GLN A 225 3.83 34.09 8.48
CA GLN A 225 4.68 35.26 8.22
C GLN A 225 3.89 36.47 7.71
N LYS A 226 2.70 36.25 7.15
CA LYS A 226 1.80 37.31 6.65
C LYS A 226 0.71 37.72 7.63
N SER A 227 0.43 36.93 8.66
CA SER A 227 -0.66 37.18 9.60
C SER A 227 -0.16 37.69 10.96
N ASP A 228 -0.57 38.90 11.33
CA ASP A 228 -0.50 39.33 12.73
C ASP A 228 -1.26 38.34 13.61
N LYS A 229 -0.64 37.90 14.72
CA LYS A 229 -1.22 36.94 15.68
C LYS A 229 -2.64 37.34 16.13
N GLN A 230 -2.93 38.64 16.20
CA GLN A 230 -4.25 39.19 16.54
C GLN A 230 -5.31 38.99 15.45
N ARG A 231 -4.95 39.05 14.15
CA ARG A 231 -5.90 38.84 13.06
C ARG A 231 -6.32 37.38 12.92
N SER A 232 -5.40 36.45 13.19
CA SER A 232 -5.71 35.02 13.17
C SER A 232 -6.68 34.64 14.31
N ALA A 233 -6.48 35.18 15.52
CA ALA A 233 -7.41 34.99 16.64
C ALA A 233 -8.82 35.56 16.35
N SER A 234 -8.92 36.76 15.76
CA SER A 234 -10.21 37.36 15.41
C SER A 234 -10.93 36.63 14.27
N ARG A 235 -10.20 36.04 13.32
CA ARG A 235 -10.77 35.22 12.25
C ARG A 235 -11.31 33.89 12.80
N LEU A 236 -10.62 33.30 13.78
CA LEU A 236 -11.07 32.09 14.46
C LEU A 236 -12.35 32.33 15.27
N GLY A 237 -12.41 33.41 16.04
CA GLY A 237 -13.63 33.75 16.79
C GLY A 237 -14.84 34.09 15.89
N LEU A 238 -14.61 34.46 14.63
CA LEU A 238 -15.68 34.66 13.63
C LEU A 238 -16.10 33.34 12.97
N LEU A 239 -15.13 32.47 12.64
CA LEU A 239 -15.41 31.13 12.12
C LEU A 239 -16.19 30.30 13.13
N GLU A 240 -15.75 30.27 14.39
CA GLU A 240 -16.43 29.56 15.48
C GLU A 240 -17.89 30.01 15.64
N ARG A 241 -18.17 31.31 15.48
CA ARG A 241 -19.54 31.86 15.51
C ARG A 241 -20.37 31.51 14.27
N LEU A 242 -19.75 31.41 13.10
CA LEU A 242 -20.42 31.00 11.85
C LEU A 242 -20.65 29.48 11.80
N ASP A 243 -19.75 28.70 12.41
CA ASP A 243 -19.80 27.24 12.45
C ASP A 243 -20.91 26.76 13.41
N VAL A 244 -21.13 27.43 14.55
CA VAL A 244 -22.27 27.14 15.44
C VAL A 244 -23.61 27.24 14.70
N ILE A 245 -23.78 28.21 13.80
CA ILE A 245 -25.03 28.40 13.02
C ILE A 245 -25.23 27.28 11.97
N ARG A 246 -24.14 26.68 11.47
CA ARG A 246 -24.21 25.65 10.43
C ARG A 246 -24.21 24.23 10.96
N ARG A 247 -23.68 23.98 12.17
CA ARG A 247 -23.73 22.67 12.85
C ARG A 247 -25.16 22.16 13.04
N ASP A 248 -26.11 23.07 13.29
CA ASP A 248 -27.53 22.72 13.44
C ASP A 248 -28.17 22.15 12.15
N ILE A 249 -27.50 22.29 11.00
CA ILE A 249 -27.98 21.89 9.68
C ILE A 249 -27.14 20.72 9.10
N ASP A 250 -25.95 20.43 9.65
CA ASP A 250 -25.05 19.41 9.10
C ASP A 250 -25.33 18.00 9.63
N GLN A 251 -26.05 17.18 8.86
CA GLN A 251 -26.24 15.75 9.13
C GLN A 251 -25.11 14.86 8.57
N SER A 252 -24.12 15.43 7.86
CA SER A 252 -23.11 14.67 7.10
C SER A 252 -21.77 14.48 7.81
N GLY A 253 -21.53 15.15 8.95
CA GLY A 253 -20.26 15.11 9.69
C GLY A 253 -19.09 15.81 8.98
N LEU A 254 -19.35 16.54 7.90
CA LEU A 254 -18.35 17.32 7.16
C LEU A 254 -17.79 18.47 8.00
N MET A 255 -18.61 19.08 8.86
CA MET A 255 -18.16 20.15 9.75
C MET A 255 -17.19 19.66 10.83
N ASP A 256 -17.46 18.51 11.47
CA ASP A 256 -16.54 17.92 12.46
C ASP A 256 -15.17 17.57 11.83
N SER A 257 -15.19 17.11 10.57
CA SER A 257 -14.00 16.86 9.77
C SER A 257 -13.19 18.13 9.50
N MET A 258 -13.88 19.22 9.15
CA MET A 258 -13.27 20.52 8.91
C MET A 258 -12.68 21.08 10.20
N ASP A 259 -13.39 20.97 11.32
CA ASP A 259 -12.94 21.44 12.64
C ASP A 259 -11.66 20.73 13.08
N HIS A 260 -11.60 19.40 12.94
CA HIS A 260 -10.38 18.65 13.29
C HIS A 260 -9.19 18.99 12.38
N SER A 261 -9.43 19.14 11.08
CA SER A 261 -8.38 19.53 10.13
C SER A 261 -7.86 20.95 10.41
N GLN A 262 -8.77 21.86 10.76
CA GLN A 262 -8.44 23.23 11.16
C GLN A 262 -7.69 23.25 12.49
N GLN A 263 -8.12 22.46 13.48
CA GLN A 263 -7.46 22.35 14.78
C GLN A 263 -6.05 21.79 14.64
N GLN A 264 -5.84 20.71 13.86
CA GLN A 264 -4.50 20.17 13.60
C GLN A 264 -3.59 21.18 12.91
N ALA A 265 -4.10 21.91 11.92
CA ALA A 265 -3.34 23.00 11.29
C ALA A 265 -3.01 24.11 12.30
N MET A 266 -3.94 24.46 13.19
CA MET A 266 -3.74 25.47 14.23
C MET A 266 -2.73 25.04 15.30
N ASP A 267 -2.77 23.78 15.73
CA ASP A 267 -1.83 23.21 16.69
C ASP A 267 -0.41 23.21 16.11
N LEU A 268 -0.27 22.87 14.81
CA LEU A 268 0.99 22.91 14.09
C LEU A 268 1.53 24.34 13.91
N ILE A 269 0.65 25.30 13.60
CA ILE A 269 0.98 26.73 13.53
C ILE A 269 1.50 27.23 14.88
N SER A 270 0.80 26.85 15.94
CA SER A 270 1.06 27.33 17.29
C SER A 270 2.29 26.66 17.91
N SER A 271 2.58 25.40 17.56
CA SER A 271 3.73 24.64 18.05
C SER A 271 5.05 25.14 17.45
N PRO A 272 5.98 25.70 18.27
CA PRO A 272 7.31 26.07 17.78
C PRO A 272 8.10 24.88 17.27
N GLN A 273 7.91 23.71 17.88
CA GLN A 273 8.60 22.47 17.54
C GLN A 273 8.17 21.98 16.15
N ALA A 274 6.87 21.97 15.86
CA ALA A 274 6.34 21.62 14.55
C ALA A 274 6.87 22.54 13.45
N ARG A 275 6.88 23.85 13.70
CA ARG A 275 7.43 24.82 12.74
C ARG A 275 8.91 24.63 12.48
N GLN A 276 9.68 24.30 13.51
CA GLN A 276 11.09 24.00 13.36
C GLN A 276 11.30 22.70 12.56
N ALA A 277 10.49 21.68 12.79
CA ALA A 277 10.60 20.40 12.07
C ALA A 277 10.37 20.56 10.56
N LEU A 278 9.38 21.38 10.17
CA LEU A 278 9.06 21.70 8.77
C LEU A 278 10.12 22.56 8.07
N ASP A 279 10.89 23.35 8.82
CA ASP A 279 11.90 24.25 8.26
C ASP A 279 13.27 23.56 8.16
N ILE A 280 13.46 22.79 7.08
CA ILE A 280 14.73 22.11 6.82
C ILE A 280 15.86 23.08 6.44
N SER A 281 15.58 24.36 6.20
CA SER A 281 16.62 25.33 5.83
C SER A 281 17.62 25.57 6.97
N LYS A 282 17.21 25.22 8.19
CA LYS A 282 18.02 25.28 9.41
C LYS A 282 19.03 24.14 9.56
N GLU A 283 18.97 23.12 8.70
CA GLU A 283 19.93 22.02 8.72
C GLU A 283 21.27 22.42 8.07
N ASP A 284 22.35 21.80 8.54
CA ASP A 284 23.68 21.95 7.94
C ASP A 284 23.58 21.69 6.42
N PRO A 285 24.07 22.60 5.56
CA PRO A 285 24.13 22.38 4.12
C PRO A 285 24.73 21.03 3.72
N ARG A 286 25.77 20.55 4.43
CA ARG A 286 26.40 19.25 4.18
C ARG A 286 25.45 18.09 4.43
N LEU A 287 24.60 18.19 5.46
CA LEU A 287 23.59 17.17 5.73
C LEU A 287 22.54 17.17 4.63
N ARG A 288 22.12 18.35 4.17
CA ARG A 288 21.19 18.49 3.03
C ARG A 288 21.78 17.93 1.73
N ASP A 289 23.09 18.05 1.54
CA ASP A 289 23.80 17.45 0.41
C ASP A 289 23.85 15.92 0.52
N LYS A 290 24.03 15.39 1.74
CA LYS A 290 24.03 13.94 2.00
C LYS A 290 22.72 13.27 1.57
N TYR A 291 21.57 13.86 1.95
CA TYR A 291 20.25 13.38 1.52
C TYR A 291 19.97 13.63 0.02
N GLY A 292 20.69 14.55 -0.60
CA GLY A 292 20.50 14.95 -1.99
C GLY A 292 19.59 16.17 -2.16
N ARG A 293 19.98 17.07 -3.07
CA ARG A 293 19.27 18.33 -3.38
C ARG A 293 18.12 18.13 -4.38
N ASN A 294 17.33 17.10 -4.16
CA ASN A 294 16.15 16.77 -4.95
C ASN A 294 14.92 16.65 -4.02
N PRO A 295 13.69 16.60 -4.57
CA PRO A 295 12.48 16.52 -3.76
C PRO A 295 12.47 15.31 -2.80
N TRP A 296 12.94 14.14 -3.21
CA TRP A 296 12.90 12.94 -2.38
C TRP A 296 13.87 13.05 -1.20
N GLY A 297 15.09 13.54 -1.43
CA GLY A 297 16.05 13.86 -0.38
C GLY A 297 15.51 14.92 0.60
N HIS A 298 14.91 15.99 0.07
CA HIS A 298 14.31 17.06 0.87
C HIS A 298 13.23 16.52 1.81
N TYR A 299 12.26 15.77 1.30
CA TYR A 299 11.15 15.26 2.11
C TYR A 299 11.56 14.11 3.02
N THR A 300 12.60 13.34 2.67
CA THR A 300 13.17 12.31 3.57
C THR A 300 13.87 12.97 4.77
N LEU A 301 14.65 14.04 4.55
CA LEU A 301 15.24 14.82 5.64
C LEU A 301 14.17 15.48 6.52
N MET A 302 13.11 16.01 5.90
CA MET A 302 11.96 16.55 6.63
C MET A 302 11.28 15.46 7.47
N ALA A 303 11.15 14.24 6.94
CA ALA A 303 10.58 13.11 7.67
C ALA A 303 11.36 12.81 8.94
N ARG A 304 12.69 12.76 8.88
CA ARG A 304 13.54 12.58 10.06
C ARG A 304 13.25 13.65 11.11
N ARG A 305 13.22 14.93 10.72
CA ARG A 305 12.93 16.04 11.64
C ARG A 305 11.53 15.94 12.25
N MET A 306 10.53 15.49 11.49
CA MET A 306 9.16 15.30 11.99
C MET A 306 9.09 14.15 13.01
N VAL A 307 9.76 13.03 12.75
CA VAL A 307 9.84 11.90 13.69
C VAL A 307 10.57 12.33 14.97
N GLU A 308 11.71 13.03 14.84
CA GLU A 308 12.47 13.58 15.97
C GLU A 308 11.65 14.60 16.79
N ALA A 309 10.80 15.37 16.12
CA ALA A 309 9.89 16.30 16.78
C ALA A 309 8.71 15.60 17.48
N GLY A 310 8.46 14.32 17.22
CA GLY A 310 7.42 13.54 17.91
C GLY A 310 6.20 13.16 17.06
N VAL A 311 6.29 13.21 15.73
CA VAL A 311 5.28 12.59 14.86
C VAL A 311 5.37 11.07 14.97
N SER A 312 4.22 10.39 15.13
CA SER A 312 4.17 8.94 15.32
C SER A 312 4.30 8.14 14.02
N PHE A 313 3.80 8.67 12.90
CA PHE A 313 3.89 8.03 11.60
C PHE A 313 4.12 9.08 10.50
N VAL A 314 5.09 8.85 9.62
CA VAL A 314 5.38 9.72 8.49
C VAL A 314 5.41 8.90 7.20
N THR A 315 4.66 9.33 6.20
CA THR A 315 4.73 8.79 4.83
C THR A 315 5.49 9.77 3.95
N VAL A 316 6.60 9.31 3.36
CA VAL A 316 7.30 10.03 2.30
C VAL A 316 6.87 9.46 0.96
N ASP A 317 6.31 10.32 0.12
CA ASP A 317 5.92 9.97 -1.24
C ASP A 317 7.11 10.05 -2.19
N MET A 318 7.34 8.97 -2.95
CA MET A 318 8.34 8.87 -4.00
C MET A 318 7.64 8.36 -5.27
N PRO A 319 7.08 9.24 -6.11
CA PRO A 319 6.19 8.83 -7.21
C PRO A 319 6.93 8.39 -8.48
N HIS A 320 6.17 8.12 -9.55
CA HIS A 320 6.70 7.85 -10.90
C HIS A 320 7.45 6.52 -11.06
N TRP A 321 7.11 5.46 -10.33
CA TRP A 321 7.76 4.15 -10.51
C TRP A 321 7.25 3.31 -11.69
N ASP A 322 6.19 3.75 -12.36
CA ASP A 322 5.50 2.98 -13.41
C ASP A 322 6.18 3.06 -14.79
N ASP A 323 7.46 2.69 -14.86
CA ASP A 323 8.21 2.64 -16.13
C ASP A 323 7.91 1.33 -16.89
N HIS A 324 7.15 1.42 -17.99
CA HIS A 324 6.81 0.27 -18.83
C HIS A 324 7.86 -0.06 -19.90
N SER A 325 8.76 0.86 -20.19
CA SER A 325 9.82 0.72 -21.19
C SER A 325 11.00 1.63 -20.83
N ARG A 326 12.14 1.49 -21.55
CA ARG A 326 13.36 2.29 -21.30
C ARG A 326 13.83 2.25 -19.84
N ILE A 327 13.79 1.06 -19.24
CA ILE A 327 14.01 0.86 -17.79
C ILE A 327 15.31 1.49 -17.31
N GLU A 328 16.40 1.41 -18.05
CA GLU A 328 17.67 2.06 -17.68
C GLU A 328 17.50 3.58 -17.49
N LYS A 329 16.83 4.26 -18.43
CA LYS A 329 16.60 5.72 -18.39
C LYS A 329 15.49 6.11 -17.42
N GLY A 330 14.49 5.25 -17.22
CA GLY A 330 13.37 5.48 -16.31
C GLY A 330 13.73 5.17 -14.85
N HIS A 331 14.12 3.94 -14.54
CA HIS A 331 14.45 3.48 -13.19
C HIS A 331 15.84 3.94 -12.73
N GLY A 332 16.86 3.87 -13.60
CA GLY A 332 18.26 4.08 -13.22
C GLY A 332 18.50 5.36 -12.42
N PRO A 333 18.02 6.54 -12.88
CA PRO A 333 18.16 7.78 -12.12
C PRO A 333 17.43 7.78 -10.77
N LYS A 334 16.27 7.11 -10.67
CA LYS A 334 15.45 7.04 -9.44
C LYS A 334 16.14 6.20 -8.37
N LEU A 335 16.75 5.07 -8.76
CA LEU A 335 17.44 4.17 -7.83
C LEU A 335 18.56 4.89 -7.08
N LYS A 336 19.36 5.70 -7.77
CA LYS A 336 20.44 6.50 -7.14
C LYS A 336 19.92 7.47 -6.09
N VAL A 337 18.77 8.10 -6.37
CA VAL A 337 18.17 9.08 -5.47
C VAL A 337 17.56 8.40 -4.24
N VAL A 338 16.89 7.25 -4.40
CA VAL A 338 16.38 6.47 -3.26
C VAL A 338 17.53 5.97 -2.40
N ASP A 339 18.53 5.35 -3.02
CA ASP A 339 19.71 4.81 -2.33
C ASP A 339 20.38 5.90 -1.49
N GLN A 340 20.64 7.06 -2.09
CA GLN A 340 21.20 8.21 -1.37
C GLN A 340 20.31 8.68 -0.21
N ALA A 341 19.01 8.87 -0.44
CA ALA A 341 18.11 9.40 0.58
C ALA A 341 17.89 8.42 1.75
N VAL A 342 17.74 7.13 1.45
CA VAL A 342 17.53 6.06 2.44
C VAL A 342 18.80 5.79 3.24
N ALA A 343 19.97 5.72 2.58
CA ALA A 343 21.24 5.57 3.26
C ALA A 343 21.52 6.75 4.19
N ALA A 344 21.30 7.99 3.71
CA ALA A 344 21.45 9.18 4.53
C ALA A 344 20.51 9.19 5.75
N LEU A 345 19.27 8.71 5.58
CA LEU A 345 18.31 8.59 6.68
C LEU A 345 18.77 7.56 7.73
N LEU A 346 19.20 6.38 7.30
CA LEU A 346 19.67 5.33 8.20
C LEU A 346 20.88 5.82 9.03
N ASP A 347 21.87 6.43 8.38
CA ASP A 347 23.03 7.00 9.06
C ASP A 347 22.64 8.11 10.05
N ASP A 348 21.71 8.99 9.67
CA ASP A 348 21.27 10.11 10.52
C ASP A 348 20.45 9.60 11.73
N LEU A 349 19.65 8.55 11.55
CA LEU A 349 18.97 7.88 12.66
C LEU A 349 19.97 7.16 13.59
N GLU A 350 21.02 6.53 13.04
CA GLU A 350 22.06 5.88 13.84
C GLU A 350 22.85 6.89 14.68
N LEU A 351 23.32 7.97 14.05
CA LEU A 351 24.07 9.03 14.71
C LEU A 351 23.29 9.72 15.83
N ARG A 352 21.95 9.74 15.72
CA ARG A 352 21.05 10.30 16.74
C ARG A 352 20.60 9.28 17.78
N GLY A 353 20.98 8.01 17.65
CA GLY A 353 20.54 6.92 18.53
C GLY A 353 19.05 6.59 18.39
N MET A 354 18.43 6.90 17.26
CA MET A 354 16.99 6.73 17.02
C MET A 354 16.64 5.41 16.32
N LEU A 355 17.62 4.63 15.84
CA LEU A 355 17.37 3.38 15.13
C LEU A 355 16.61 2.32 15.95
N ASP A 356 16.78 2.33 17.27
CA ASP A 356 16.07 1.41 18.18
C ASP A 356 14.59 1.81 18.37
N ASP A 357 14.26 3.09 18.17
CA ASP A 357 12.93 3.66 18.38
C ASP A 357 12.13 3.86 17.08
N VAL A 358 12.81 3.86 15.92
CA VAL A 358 12.20 4.19 14.62
C VAL A 358 12.23 2.99 13.68
N LEU A 359 11.04 2.56 13.26
CA LEU A 359 10.89 1.57 12.19
C LEU A 359 10.84 2.26 10.82
N LEU A 360 11.90 2.10 10.03
CA LEU A 360 11.89 2.47 8.62
C LEU A 360 11.30 1.33 7.77
N VAL A 361 10.32 1.66 6.93
CA VAL A 361 9.75 0.72 5.97
C VAL A 361 9.82 1.30 4.56
N VAL A 362 10.65 0.69 3.72
CA VAL A 362 10.71 0.99 2.28
C VAL A 362 9.88 -0.05 1.56
N MET A 363 8.81 0.39 0.90
CA MET A 363 7.86 -0.52 0.24
C MET A 363 7.39 0.06 -1.10
N GLY A 364 7.05 -0.81 -2.04
CA GLY A 364 6.50 -0.43 -3.35
C GLY A 364 5.57 -1.52 -3.89
N GLU A 365 4.60 -1.10 -4.71
CA GLU A 365 3.50 -1.96 -5.20
C GLU A 365 3.92 -2.83 -6.39
N PHE A 366 4.82 -2.34 -7.24
CA PHE A 366 5.06 -2.94 -8.55
C PHE A 366 6.22 -3.94 -8.54
N GLY A 367 5.89 -5.23 -8.47
CA GLY A 367 6.81 -6.31 -8.85
C GLY A 367 6.82 -6.52 -10.36
N ARG A 368 7.87 -6.07 -11.07
CA ARG A 368 8.07 -6.31 -12.51
C ARG A 368 8.80 -7.64 -12.77
N THR A 369 8.51 -8.33 -13.87
CA THR A 369 9.18 -9.60 -14.22
C THR A 369 10.70 -9.40 -14.39
N PRO A 370 11.58 -10.31 -13.93
CA PRO A 370 13.03 -10.09 -14.00
C PRO A 370 13.62 -10.07 -15.42
N LYS A 371 12.86 -10.49 -16.43
CA LYS A 371 13.27 -10.49 -17.84
C LYS A 371 12.68 -9.30 -18.58
N LEU A 372 13.45 -8.77 -19.53
CA LEU A 372 12.97 -7.79 -20.50
C LEU A 372 12.05 -8.48 -21.53
N ASN A 373 11.00 -7.77 -21.95
CA ASN A 373 10.16 -8.13 -23.10
C ASN A 373 10.66 -7.41 -24.37
N ASN A 374 10.08 -7.76 -25.52
CA ASN A 374 10.42 -7.16 -26.82
C ASN A 374 9.62 -5.88 -27.12
N GLY A 375 8.97 -5.28 -26.12
CA GLY A 375 8.04 -4.16 -26.28
C GLY A 375 6.57 -4.57 -26.41
N GLN A 376 5.70 -3.57 -26.45
CA GLN A 376 4.24 -3.75 -26.59
C GLN A 376 3.81 -3.58 -28.05
N PRO A 377 2.66 -4.14 -28.47
CA PRO A 377 2.11 -3.89 -29.81
C PRO A 377 2.03 -2.38 -30.10
N GLY A 378 2.67 -1.93 -31.19
CA GLY A 378 2.74 -0.51 -31.57
C GLY A 378 3.85 0.31 -30.91
N ILE A 379 4.55 -0.24 -29.90
CA ILE A 379 5.70 0.41 -29.25
C ILE A 379 6.80 -0.66 -29.04
N PRO A 380 7.69 -0.89 -30.02
CA PRO A 380 8.73 -1.92 -29.98
C PRO A 380 9.93 -1.49 -29.10
N ILE A 381 9.64 -0.92 -27.93
CA ILE A 381 10.65 -0.48 -26.98
C ILE A 381 10.70 -1.52 -25.85
N PRO A 382 11.83 -2.22 -25.66
CA PRO A 382 11.97 -3.20 -24.59
C PRO A 382 11.64 -2.65 -23.20
N GLY A 383 10.94 -3.45 -22.42
CA GLY A 383 10.44 -3.12 -21.10
C GLY A 383 10.32 -4.34 -20.19
N ARG A 384 9.55 -4.25 -19.10
CA ARG A 384 9.28 -5.39 -18.20
C ARG A 384 7.78 -5.52 -17.97
N ASP A 385 7.26 -6.74 -18.11
CA ASP A 385 5.86 -7.02 -17.83
C ASP A 385 5.55 -6.92 -16.33
N HIS A 386 4.28 -6.71 -16.00
CA HIS A 386 3.79 -6.91 -14.65
C HIS A 386 3.87 -8.40 -14.30
N GLY A 387 4.34 -8.74 -13.10
CA GLY A 387 4.42 -10.12 -12.67
C GLY A 387 3.02 -10.74 -12.50
N ALA A 388 2.59 -11.59 -13.42
CA ALA A 388 1.27 -12.26 -13.45
C ALA A 388 0.93 -13.15 -12.22
N THR A 389 1.74 -13.15 -11.17
CA THR A 389 1.58 -14.06 -10.01
C THR A 389 2.17 -13.52 -8.69
N ARG A 390 2.66 -12.27 -8.61
CA ARG A 390 3.48 -11.83 -7.46
C ARG A 390 3.32 -10.39 -6.97
N SER A 391 2.43 -9.57 -7.49
CA SER A 391 2.27 -8.18 -7.01
C SER A 391 1.60 -8.06 -5.63
N ALA A 392 1.24 -9.19 -4.98
CA ALA A 392 0.87 -9.26 -3.56
C ALA A 392 1.79 -10.15 -2.70
N ARG A 393 2.95 -10.58 -3.21
CA ARG A 393 4.03 -11.05 -2.33
C ARG A 393 5.04 -9.93 -2.30
N CYS A 394 5.11 -9.21 -1.18
CA CYS A 394 6.21 -8.29 -0.89
C CYS A 394 7.48 -8.81 -1.56
N SER A 395 8.03 -8.04 -2.53
CA SER A 395 9.49 -7.96 -2.58
C SER A 395 9.90 -7.71 -1.14
N PRO A 396 10.84 -8.47 -0.54
CA PRO A 396 11.20 -8.26 0.85
C PRO A 396 11.37 -6.76 1.01
N ALA A 397 10.46 -6.15 1.78
CA ALA A 397 10.81 -4.89 2.39
C ALA A 397 12.12 -5.24 3.08
N GLU A 398 13.20 -4.55 2.76
CA GLU A 398 14.31 -4.47 3.70
C GLU A 398 13.73 -3.80 4.94
N VAL A 399 13.05 -4.61 5.75
CA VAL A 399 12.78 -4.30 7.14
C VAL A 399 14.13 -4.57 7.79
N SER A 400 14.99 -3.55 7.79
CA SER A 400 16.16 -3.57 8.65
C SER A 400 15.64 -3.44 10.08
N LYS A 401 15.37 -4.58 10.72
CA LYS A 401 15.10 -4.67 12.15
C LYS A 401 16.38 -5.17 12.80
N ALA A 402 17.21 -4.27 13.28
CA ALA A 402 18.30 -4.63 14.19
C ALA A 402 17.68 -4.95 15.56
N ALA A 403 17.21 -6.18 15.77
CA ALA A 403 16.82 -6.63 17.11
C ALA A 403 17.11 -8.13 17.29
N ARG A 404 18.13 -8.41 18.12
CA ARG A 404 18.35 -9.74 18.71
C ARG A 404 17.16 -10.08 19.61
N SER A 405 16.53 -11.24 19.42
CA SER A 405 15.58 -11.78 20.41
C SER A 405 16.06 -13.14 20.91
N SER A 406 16.53 -13.17 22.15
CA SER A 406 16.57 -14.37 22.98
C SER A 406 15.29 -14.45 23.80
N ALA A 407 14.45 -15.46 23.62
CA ALA A 407 13.57 -15.98 24.67
C ALA A 407 12.97 -17.35 24.33
N ARG A 408 13.35 -18.30 25.20
CA ARG A 408 12.75 -19.59 25.60
C ARG A 408 11.48 -20.10 24.90
N ARG A 409 11.59 -21.33 24.39
CA ARG A 409 10.47 -22.26 24.10
C ARG A 409 9.89 -22.80 25.41
N THR A 410 8.58 -22.69 25.58
CA THR A 410 7.80 -23.61 26.41
C THR A 410 7.21 -24.71 25.52
N ALA A 411 7.26 -25.95 26.01
CA ALA A 411 6.85 -27.14 25.26
C ALA A 411 5.32 -27.14 25.01
N LYS A 412 4.92 -27.40 23.77
CA LYS A 412 3.54 -27.74 23.38
C LYS A 412 3.40 -29.25 23.22
N PRO A 413 2.19 -29.82 23.38
CA PRO A 413 1.94 -31.26 23.25
C PRO A 413 2.32 -31.79 21.86
N ASN A 414 2.58 -33.10 21.78
CA ASN A 414 3.09 -33.81 20.61
C ASN A 414 2.40 -33.41 19.30
N ILE A 415 3.13 -32.68 18.46
CA ILE A 415 2.76 -32.33 17.09
C ILE A 415 2.67 -33.64 16.28
N PRO A 416 1.65 -33.84 15.44
CA PRO A 416 1.56 -35.00 14.55
C PRO A 416 2.81 -35.12 13.66
N SER A 417 3.36 -36.33 13.51
CA SER A 417 4.57 -36.57 12.70
C SER A 417 4.36 -36.22 11.22
N ASP A 418 5.35 -35.58 10.61
CA ASP A 418 5.36 -35.11 9.20
C ASP A 418 5.48 -36.24 8.15
N GLU A 419 5.53 -37.50 8.56
CA GLU A 419 5.60 -38.63 7.62
C GLU A 419 4.20 -39.18 7.28
N PRO A 420 3.94 -39.48 5.98
CA PRO A 420 2.63 -39.89 5.48
C PRO A 420 2.04 -41.12 6.16
#